data_AF-A0A0D0BAF1-F1
#
_entry.id   AF-A0A0D0BAF1-F1
#
_cell.length_a   1.000
_cell.length_b   1.000
_cell.length_c   1.000
_cell.angle_alpha   90.00
_cell.angle_beta   90.00
_cell.angle_gamma   90.00
#
_symmetry.space_group_name_H-M   'P 1'
#
loop_
_entity.id
_entity.type
_entity.pdbx_description
1 polymer ?
#
loop_
_entity_poly.entity_id
_entity_poly.type
_entity_poly.pdbx_seq_one_letter_code
_entity_poly.pdbx_strand_id
1 'polypeptide(L)' 'AVRQELLAIWKADPRVPTVTSRHAWAASRNVSSARVDQWFSARKFLAKKSGRTISNDPYELSVE' A
#
# COMPACT_ATOMS: atom_id res chain seq x y z
N ALA A 1 0.75 12.81 8.35
CA ALA A 1 -0.66 12.49 7.97
C ALA A 1 -0.67 11.35 6.96
N VAL A 2 -0.80 10.10 7.42
CA VAL A 2 -1.16 8.83 6.74
C VAL A 2 -0.90 8.73 5.22
N ARG A 3 -1.51 9.60 4.39
CA ARG A 3 -1.23 9.69 2.94
C ARG A 3 0.27 9.86 2.62
N GLN A 4 1.01 10.63 3.42
CA GLN A 4 2.45 10.80 3.22
C GLN A 4 3.24 9.53 3.56
N GLU A 5 2.86 8.81 4.62
CA GLU A 5 3.47 7.52 4.97
C GLU A 5 3.20 6.47 3.89
N LEU A 6 1.95 6.36 3.42
CA LEU A 6 1.58 5.48 2.31
C LEU A 6 2.41 5.80 1.06
N LEU A 7 2.62 7.10 0.76
CA LEU A 7 3.47 7.52 -0.34
C LEU A 7 4.93 7.11 -0.13
N ALA A 8 5.46 7.23 1.09
CA ALA A 8 6.82 6.82 1.42
C ALA A 8 7.00 5.31 1.26
N ILE A 9 6.05 4.51 1.77
CA ILE A 9 6.00 3.05 1.60
C ILE A 9 6.03 2.69 0.12
N TRP A 10 5.18 3.30 -0.70
CA TRP A 10 5.14 3.04 -2.14
C TRP A 10 6.40 3.46 -2.89
N LYS A 11 7.08 4.53 -2.44
CA LYS A 11 8.35 4.97 -3.04
C LYS A 11 9.48 4.01 -2.70
N ALA A 12 9.49 3.47 -1.48
CA ALA A 12 10.47 2.48 -1.04
C ALA A 12 10.23 1.13 -1.74
N ASP A 13 8.97 0.72 -1.84
CA ASP A 13 8.56 -0.53 -2.48
C ASP A 13 7.26 -0.34 -3.28
N PRO A 14 7.35 -0.15 -4.62
CA PRO A 14 6.19 0.11 -5.48
C PRO A 14 5.40 -1.17 -5.81
N ARG A 15 5.12 -1.98 -4.79
CA ARG A 15 4.30 -3.19 -4.83
C ARG A 15 3.06 -3.04 -3.96
N VAL A 16 2.11 -3.95 -4.11
CA VAL A 16 0.93 -4.02 -3.24
C VAL A 16 1.18 -5.06 -2.14
N PRO A 17 1.21 -4.66 -0.85
CA PRO A 17 1.38 -5.59 0.26
C PRO A 17 0.17 -6.51 0.42
N THR A 18 0.27 -7.55 1.26
CA THR A 18 -0.87 -8.43 1.54
C THR A 18 -2.02 -7.68 2.23
N VAL A 19 -3.24 -8.21 2.09
CA VAL A 19 -4.45 -7.63 2.73
C VAL A 19 -4.26 -7.59 4.25
N THR A 20 -3.80 -8.69 4.84
CA THR A 20 -3.54 -8.81 6.29
C THR A 20 -2.57 -7.73 6.77
N SER A 21 -1.47 -7.52 6.04
CA SER A 21 -0.49 -6.50 6.41
C SER A 21 -1.04 -5.08 6.32
N ARG A 22 -1.80 -4.77 5.27
CA ARG A 22 -2.44 -3.45 5.13
C ARG A 22 -3.44 -3.18 6.26
N HIS A 23 -4.13 -4.21 6.72
CA HIS A 23 -5.09 -4.11 7.83
C HIS A 23 -4.38 -3.89 9.16
N ALA A 24 -3.29 -4.62 9.42
CA ALA A 24 -2.45 -4.43 10.60
C ALA A 24 -1.83 -3.01 10.63
N TRP A 25 -1.30 -2.56 9.49
CA TRP A 25 -0.79 -1.19 9.34
C TRP A 25 -1.88 -0.15 9.57
N ALA A 26 -3.07 -0.35 9.00
CA ALA A 26 -4.21 0.55 9.22
C ALA A 26 -4.62 0.63 10.70
N ALA A 27 -4.65 -0.52 11.39
CA ALA A 27 -4.96 -0.59 12.82
C ALA A 27 -3.94 0.19 13.67
N SER A 28 -2.64 0.01 13.40
CA SER A 28 -1.57 0.73 14.12
C SER A 28 -1.63 2.26 13.98
N ARG A 29 -2.13 2.78 12.85
CA ARG A 29 -2.35 4.22 12.62
C ARG A 29 -3.77 4.71 12.94
N ASN A 30 -4.62 3.84 13.50
CA ASN A 30 -6.03 4.12 13.76
C ASN A 30 -6.78 4.68 12.52
N VAL A 31 -6.54 4.09 11.35
CA VAL A 31 -7.20 4.46 10.09
C VAL A 31 -8.00 3.31 9.51
N SER A 32 -8.97 3.64 8.65
CA SER A 32 -9.79 2.65 7.96
C SER A 32 -8.94 1.81 7.01
N SER A 33 -8.96 0.49 7.20
CA SER A 33 -8.33 -0.49 6.30
C SER A 33 -8.84 -0.38 4.87
N ALA A 34 -10.14 -0.12 4.67
CA ALA A 34 -10.73 0.09 3.36
C ALA A 34 -10.11 1.28 2.61
N ARG A 35 -9.76 2.36 3.31
CA ARG A 35 -9.06 3.51 2.70
C ARG A 35 -7.64 3.14 2.27
N VAL A 36 -6.94 2.33 3.06
CA VAL A 36 -5.59 1.83 2.73
C VAL A 36 -5.65 0.88 1.53
N ASP A 37 -6.61 -0.04 1.51
CA ASP A 37 -6.87 -0.97 0.40
C ASP A 37 -7.16 -0.24 -0.92
N GLN A 38 -8.04 0.76 -0.86
CA GLN A 38 -8.37 1.60 -2.02
C GLN A 38 -7.14 2.36 -2.52
N TRP A 39 -6.32 2.88 -1.60
CA TRP A 39 -5.12 3.65 -1.94
C TRP A 39 -4.10 2.79 -2.71
N PHE A 40 -3.78 1.59 -2.22
CA PHE A 40 -2.85 0.68 -2.89
C PHE A 40 -3.39 0.18 -4.22
N SER A 41 -4.70 -0.10 -4.30
CA SER A 41 -5.35 -0.51 -5.55
C SER A 41 -5.30 0.58 -6.62
N ALA A 42 -5.62 1.83 -6.23
CA ALA A 42 -5.52 2.98 -7.13
C ALA A 42 -4.08 3.20 -7.61
N ARG A 43 -3.11 3.02 -6.71
CA ARG A 43 -1.69 3.21 -7.04
C ARG A 43 -1.17 2.12 -7.97
N LYS A 44 -1.56 0.86 -7.77
CA LYS A 44 -1.30 -0.25 -8.70
C LYS A 44 -1.86 0.03 -10.08
N PHE A 45 -3.10 0.50 -10.15
CA PHE A 45 -3.74 0.85 -11.42
C PHE A 45 -2.99 1.97 -12.16
N LEU A 46 -2.63 3.05 -11.46
CA LEU A 46 -1.88 4.16 -12.05
C LEU A 46 -0.52 3.71 -12.58
N ALA A 47 0.22 2.91 -11.81
CA ALA A 47 1.53 2.41 -12.23
C ALA A 47 1.43 1.47 -13.45
N LYS A 48 0.42 0.59 -13.50
CA LYS A 48 0.13 -0.21 -14.70
C LYS A 48 -0.18 0.68 -15.91
N LYS A 49 -1.00 1.72 -15.73
CA LYS A 49 -1.34 2.68 -16.79
C LYS A 49 -0.12 3.46 -17.30
N SER A 50 0.85 3.73 -16.43
CA SER A 50 2.13 4.35 -16.79
C SER A 50 3.14 3.37 -17.41
N GLY A 51 2.75 2.13 -17.70
CA GLY A 51 3.63 1.12 -18.30
C GLY A 51 4.64 0.51 -17.33
N ARG A 52 4.48 0.70 -16.01
CA ARG A 52 5.32 0.04 -15.01
C ARG A 52 4.78 -1.35 -14.69
N THR A 53 5.65 -2.34 -14.80
CA THR A 53 5.38 -3.70 -14.32
C THR A 53 5.50 -3.72 -12.80
N ILE A 54 4.39 -3.96 -12.10
CA ILE A 54 4.39 -4.18 -10.66
C ILE A 54 4.37 -5.67 -10.40
N SER A 55 5.35 -6.17 -9.63
CA SER A 55 5.31 -7.56 -9.20
C SER A 55 4.06 -7.83 -8.35
N ASN A 56 3.43 -8.97 -8.58
CA ASN A 56 2.36 -9.48 -7.74
C ASN A 56 2.88 -10.21 -6.50
N ASP A 57 4.20 -10.25 -6.28
CA ASP A 57 4.76 -10.90 -5.10
C ASP A 57 4.24 -10.22 -3.83
N PRO A 58 3.66 -10.98 -2.90
CA PRO A 58 3.21 -10.46 -1.64
C PRO A 58 4.40 -10.01 -0.80
N TYR A 59 4.26 -8.87 -0.13
CA TYR A 59 5.16 -8.46 0.94
C TYR A 59 4.35 -7.95 2.13
N GLU A 60 5.00 -7.90 3.28
CA GLU A 60 4.43 -7.45 4.54
C GLU A 60 4.89 -6.02 4.84
N LEU A 61 3.96 -5.16 5.26
CA LEU A 61 4.25 -3.85 5.83
C LEU A 61 4.73 -4.01 7.28
N SER A 62 5.80 -3.32 7.64
CA SER A 62 6.19 -3.19 9.02
C SER A 62 5.14 -2.42 9.80
N VAL A 63 4.61 -3.05 10.85
CA VAL A 63 3.84 -2.43 11.92
C VAL A 63 4.81 -2.07 13.03
N GLU A 64 5.32 -0.84 12.97
CA GLU A 64 5.88 -0.16 14.14
C GLU A 64 4.75 0.33 15.05
#